data_AF-A0A563EMI2-F1
#
_entry.id   AF-A0A563EMI2-F1
#
_cell.length_a   1.000
_cell.length_b   1.000
_cell.length_c   1.000
_cell.angle_alpha   90.00
_cell.angle_beta   90.00
_cell.angle_gamma   90.00
#
_symmetry.space_group_name_H-M   'P 1'
#
loop_
_entity.id
_entity.type
_entity.pdbx_description
1 polymer ?
#
loop_
_entity_poly.entity_id
_entity_poly.type
_entity_poly.pdbx_seq_one_letter_code
_entity_poly.pdbx_strand_id
1 'polypeptide(L)'
;MEVEIRGPEGLRPDEPRHCAWCGRRLPGSGRIGRPRRYCAQPCRQRAYERRAALQRGGLPEDAVVLSTAELADLQDRLFQLRCAAEDVFTAASDGADPDELRKLAAEMVETAKSLERLR
;
A
#
# COMPACT_ATOMS: atom_id res chain seq x y z
N MET A 1 -5.79 -25.02 -9.36
CA MET A 1 -5.21 -23.70 -9.70
C MET A 1 -4.67 -23.14 -8.40
N GLU A 2 -3.48 -23.59 -8.00
CA GLU A 2 -2.85 -23.21 -6.74
C GLU A 2 -1.99 -21.98 -7.02
N VAL A 3 -2.33 -20.85 -6.40
CA VAL A 3 -1.51 -19.64 -6.43
C VAL A 3 -0.52 -19.77 -5.29
N GLU A 4 0.70 -20.24 -5.58
CA GLU A 4 1.81 -20.19 -4.64
C GLU A 4 2.25 -18.74 -4.44
N ILE A 5 1.79 -18.12 -3.35
CA ILE A 5 2.29 -16.82 -2.92
C ILE A 5 3.67 -17.05 -2.28
N ARG A 6 4.72 -16.87 -3.09
CA ARG A 6 6.11 -16.79 -2.60
C ARG A 6 6.21 -15.68 -1.54
N GLY A 7 6.63 -16.04 -0.33
CA GLY A 7 6.97 -15.10 0.74
C GLY A 7 8.14 -14.18 0.34
N PRO A 8 8.26 -12.99 0.95
CA PRO A 8 9.21 -11.97 0.49
C PRO A 8 10.65 -12.39 0.80
N GLU A 9 11.38 -12.80 -0.24
CA GLU A 9 12.84 -12.88 -0.23
C GLU A 9 13.42 -11.48 0.05
N GLY A 10 14.43 -11.41 0.92
CA GLY A 10 14.95 -10.18 1.49
C GLY A 10 15.28 -9.07 0.47
N LEU A 11 14.98 -7.83 0.88
CA LEU A 11 15.05 -6.63 0.06
C LEU A 11 16.41 -6.50 -0.65
N ARG A 12 16.41 -6.51 -1.99
CA ARG A 12 17.64 -6.29 -2.77
C ARG A 12 18.18 -4.86 -2.51
N PRO A 13 19.50 -4.59 -2.59
CA PRO A 13 20.06 -3.25 -2.33
C PRO A 13 19.49 -2.13 -3.23
N ASP A 14 18.96 -2.48 -4.40
CA ASP A 14 18.32 -1.59 -5.38
C ASP A 14 16.78 -1.61 -5.31
N GLU A 15 16.19 -2.26 -4.31
CA GLU A 15 14.74 -2.32 -4.21
C GLU A 15 14.18 -0.96 -3.78
N PRO A 16 13.12 -0.46 -4.45
CA PRO A 16 12.50 0.80 -4.11
C PRO A 16 12.01 0.81 -2.67
N ARG A 17 12.67 1.62 -1.84
CA ARG A 17 12.28 1.81 -0.45
C ARG A 17 11.10 2.77 -0.38
N HIS A 18 10.20 2.52 0.54
CA HIS A 18 9.06 3.38 0.81
C HIS A 18 9.24 4.15 2.12
N CYS A 19 8.65 5.33 2.19
CA CYS A 19 8.61 6.13 3.41
C CYS A 19 7.90 5.33 4.50
N ALA A 20 8.55 5.12 5.65
CA ALA A 20 7.95 4.38 6.76
C ALA A 20 6.75 5.10 7.42
N TRP A 21 6.49 6.35 7.04
CA TRP A 21 5.29 7.09 7.46
C TRP A 21 4.18 7.04 6.41
N CYS A 22 4.39 7.59 5.20
CA CYS A 22 3.31 7.78 4.20
C CYS A 22 3.40 6.85 2.96
N GLY A 23 4.26 5.83 2.97
CA GLY A 23 4.40 4.90 1.86
C GLY A 23 5.02 5.47 0.57
N ARG A 24 5.26 6.78 0.46
CA ARG A 24 5.87 7.38 -0.74
C ARG A 24 7.23 6.78 -1.06
N ARG A 25 7.47 6.44 -2.34
CA ARG A 25 8.77 5.95 -2.84
C ARG A 25 9.88 6.94 -2.48
N LEU A 26 10.93 6.41 -1.87
CA LEU A 26 12.15 7.14 -1.55
C LEU A 26 13.12 7.05 -2.74
N PRO A 27 13.90 8.10 -2.99
CA PRO A 27 14.93 8.05 -4.02
C PRO A 27 15.93 6.93 -3.69
N GLY A 28 16.39 6.22 -4.73
CA GLY A 28 17.36 5.13 -4.63
C GLY A 28 18.62 5.56 -3.87
N SER A 29 19.17 4.65 -3.06
CA SER A 29 20.31 4.95 -2.20
C SER A 29 21.63 4.93 -2.97
N GLY A 30 21.88 5.95 -3.80
CA GLY A 30 23.20 6.22 -4.38
C GLY A 30 24.20 6.82 -3.38
N ARG A 31 23.86 6.87 -2.08
CA ARG A 31 24.70 7.44 -1.03
C ARG A 31 25.26 6.32 -0.15
N ILE A 32 26.59 6.29 0.00
CA ILE A 32 27.29 5.48 0.99
C ILE A 32 26.88 6.02 2.38
N GLY A 33 26.03 5.29 3.11
CA GLY A 33 25.55 5.70 4.44
C GLY A 33 24.21 5.09 4.85
N ARG A 34 23.72 5.48 6.03
CA ARG A 34 22.45 4.98 6.58
C ARG A 34 21.28 5.32 5.63
N PRO A 35 20.49 4.33 5.18
CA PRO A 35 19.37 4.57 4.30
C PRO A 35 18.35 5.55 4.89
N ARG A 36 17.77 6.38 4.02
CA ARG A 36 16.69 7.27 4.38
C ARG A 36 15.44 6.45 4.70
N ARG A 37 14.76 6.74 5.82
CA ARG A 37 13.52 6.06 6.26
C ARG A 37 12.25 6.88 6.01
N TYR A 38 12.37 8.20 5.83
CA TYR A 38 11.23 9.12 5.69
C TYR A 38 11.44 10.09 4.54
N CYS A 39 10.36 10.45 3.82
CA CYS A 39 10.43 11.32 2.65
C CYS A 39 10.62 12.81 2.98
N ALA A 40 10.37 13.23 4.23
CA ALA A 40 10.54 14.61 4.71
C ALA A 40 10.55 14.70 6.25
N GLN A 41 10.94 15.85 6.81
CA GLN A 41 10.92 16.12 8.26
C GLN A 41 9.51 16.00 8.87
N PRO A 42 8.41 16.48 8.25
CA PRO A 42 7.06 16.30 8.78
C PRO A 42 6.67 14.82 8.97
N CYS A 43 7.00 13.95 8.02
CA CYS A 43 6.78 12.50 8.14
C CYS A 43 7.56 11.88 9.29
N ARG A 44 8.79 12.36 9.55
CA ARG A 44 9.60 11.92 10.69
C ARG A 44 8.98 12.37 12.02
N GLN A 45 8.46 13.60 12.08
CA GLN A 45 7.83 14.17 13.27
C GLN A 45 6.56 13.38 13.65
N ARG A 46 5.65 13.17 12.70
CA ARG A 46 4.43 12.37 12.94
C ARG A 46 4.74 10.93 13.36
N ALA A 47 5.78 10.32 12.77
CA ALA A 47 6.25 8.99 13.15
C ALA A 47 6.81 8.92 14.58
N TYR A 48 7.36 10.02 15.10
CA TYR A 48 7.78 10.12 16.49
C TYR A 48 6.57 10.29 17.42
N GLU A 49 5.66 11.22 17.11
CA GLU A 49 4.46 11.49 17.90
C GLU A 49 3.59 10.24 18.07
N ARG A 50 3.39 9.49 16.99
CA ARG A 50 2.64 8.22 17.05
C ARG A 50 3.32 7.21 17.95
N ARG A 51 4.64 7.02 17.84
CA ARG A 51 5.39 6.10 18.72
C ARG A 51 5.31 6.52 20.19
N ALA A 52 5.45 7.82 20.46
CA ALA A 52 5.31 8.36 21.81
C ALA A 52 3.89 8.18 22.37
N ALA A 53 2.85 8.27 21.54
CA ALA A 53 1.47 8.00 21.92
C ALA A 53 1.25 6.50 22.21
N LEU A 54 1.75 5.60 21.37
CA LEU A 54 1.60 4.14 21.54
C LEU A 54 2.32 3.62 22.79
N GLN A 55 3.54 4.12 23.06
CA GLN A 55 4.30 3.75 24.26
C GLN A 55 3.57 4.10 25.56
N ARG A 56 2.77 5.17 25.56
CA ARG A 56 1.93 5.52 26.72
C ARG A 56 0.67 4.64 26.85
N GLY A 57 0.26 3.98 25.78
CA GLY A 57 -0.94 3.14 25.73
C GLY A 57 -0.72 1.65 25.97
N GLY A 58 0.52 1.19 26.16
CA GLY A 58 0.83 -0.23 26.41
C GLY A 58 0.56 -1.15 25.21
N LEU A 59 0.52 -0.61 24.00
CA LEU A 59 0.27 -1.38 22.79
C LEU A 59 1.55 -2.11 22.33
N PRO A 60 1.43 -3.30 21.69
CA PRO A 60 2.56 -3.99 21.06
C PRO A 60 3.31 -3.10 20.05
N GLU A 61 4.61 -3.36 19.85
CA GLU A 61 5.44 -2.55 18.94
C GLU A 61 5.01 -2.63 17.47
N ASP A 62 4.37 -3.72 17.07
CA ASP A 62 3.84 -3.98 15.73
C ASP A 62 2.37 -3.60 15.58
N ALA A 63 1.74 -3.05 16.62
CA ALA A 63 0.35 -2.63 16.57
C ALA A 63 0.12 -1.53 15.52
N VAL A 64 -0.88 -1.75 14.67
CA VAL A 64 -1.38 -0.74 13.73
C VAL A 64 -2.65 -0.11 14.31
N VAL A 65 -2.54 1.14 14.75
CA VAL A 65 -3.70 1.93 15.21
C VAL A 65 -4.21 2.78 14.05
N LEU A 66 -5.47 2.56 13.68
CA LEU A 66 -6.22 3.38 12.73
C LEU A 66 -7.33 4.12 13.49
N SER A 67 -7.59 5.36 13.14
CA SER A 67 -8.83 6.04 13.49
C SER A 67 -10.02 5.36 12.83
N THR A 68 -11.22 5.60 13.35
CA THR A 68 -12.46 5.12 12.71
C THR A 68 -12.61 5.63 11.28
N ALA A 69 -12.13 6.84 10.99
CA ALA A 69 -12.17 7.43 9.66
C ALA A 69 -11.17 6.73 8.70
N GLU A 70 -9.96 6.44 9.15
CA GLU A 70 -8.98 5.67 8.37
C GLU A 70 -9.45 4.24 8.11
N LEU A 71 -10.13 3.61 9.08
CA LEU A 71 -10.71 2.29 8.90
C LEU A 71 -11.85 2.30 7.86
N ALA A 72 -12.74 3.30 7.93
CA ALA A 72 -13.83 3.44 6.97
C ALA A 72 -13.30 3.70 5.55
N ASP A 73 -12.34 4.62 5.38
CA ASP A 73 -11.70 4.90 4.09
C ASP A 73 -10.98 3.65 3.52
N LEU A 74 -10.36 2.83 4.37
CA LEU A 74 -9.79 1.55 3.93
C LEU A 74 -10.88 0.58 3.45
N GLN A 75 -11.98 0.45 4.20
CA GLN A 75 -13.09 -0.43 3.82
C GLN A 75 -13.72 0.00 2.49
N ASP A 76 -13.93 1.30 2.28
CA ASP A 76 -14.48 1.85 1.04
C ASP A 76 -13.58 1.56 -0.16
N ARG A 77 -12.27 1.74 -0.02
CA ARG A 77 -11.31 1.44 -1.11
C ARG A 77 -11.19 -0.05 -1.41
N LEU A 78 -11.25 -0.90 -0.39
CA LEU A 78 -11.30 -2.36 -0.60
C LEU A 78 -12.57 -2.79 -1.31
N PHE A 79 -13.70 -2.15 -0.98
CA PHE A 79 -14.96 -2.37 -1.68
C PHE A 79 -14.84 -1.97 -3.16
N GLN A 80 -14.27 -0.80 -3.46
CA GLN A 80 -14.02 -0.36 -4.83
C GLN A 80 -13.13 -1.33 -5.61
N LEU A 81 -12.06 -1.85 -4.99
CA LEU A 81 -11.17 -2.82 -5.63
C LEU A 81 -11.92 -4.11 -5.98
N ARG A 82 -12.74 -4.62 -5.06
CA ARG A 82 -13.58 -5.80 -5.31
C ARG A 82 -14.53 -5.57 -6.48
N CYS A 83 -15.24 -4.44 -6.51
CA CYS A 83 -16.13 -4.09 -7.62
C CYS A 83 -15.38 -4.04 -8.96
N ALA A 84 -14.23 -3.36 -9.02
CA ALA A 84 -13.43 -3.33 -10.24
C ALA A 84 -12.98 -4.73 -10.71
N ALA A 85 -12.69 -5.64 -9.78
CA ALA A 85 -12.39 -7.03 -10.10
C ALA A 85 -13.61 -7.81 -10.61
N GLU A 86 -14.78 -7.56 -10.03
CA GLU A 86 -16.06 -8.13 -10.47
C GLU A 86 -16.45 -7.63 -11.87
N ASP A 87 -16.18 -6.37 -12.19
CA ASP A 87 -16.41 -5.80 -13.52
C ASP A 87 -15.55 -6.49 -14.58
N VAL A 88 -14.25 -6.69 -14.29
CA VAL A 88 -13.34 -7.46 -15.17
C VAL A 88 -13.85 -8.89 -15.36
N PHE A 89 -14.28 -9.55 -14.28
CA PHE A 89 -14.79 -10.92 -14.34
C PHE A 89 -16.07 -11.01 -15.18
N THR A 90 -16.99 -10.06 -15.01
CA THR A 90 -18.25 -9.99 -15.75
C THR A 90 -17.99 -9.76 -17.23
N ALA A 91 -17.17 -8.75 -17.57
CA ALA A 91 -16.80 -8.46 -18.95
C ALA A 91 -16.11 -9.67 -19.63
N ALA A 92 -15.24 -10.37 -18.92
CA ALA A 92 -14.59 -11.57 -19.45
C ALA A 92 -15.59 -12.71 -19.68
N SER A 93 -16.56 -12.87 -18.77
CA SER A 93 -17.63 -13.87 -18.88
C SER A 93 -18.57 -13.59 -20.05
N ASP A 94 -18.81 -12.32 -20.35
CA ASP A 94 -19.66 -11.85 -21.44
C ASP A 94 -18.93 -11.81 -22.81
N GLY A 95 -17.64 -12.16 -22.84
CA GLY A 95 -16.85 -12.21 -24.06
C GLY A 95 -16.47 -10.83 -24.61
N ALA A 96 -16.29 -9.85 -23.72
CA ALA A 96 -15.82 -8.51 -24.07
C ALA A 96 -14.50 -8.55 -24.87
N ASP A 97 -14.33 -7.57 -25.76
CA ASP A 97 -13.14 -7.46 -26.59
C ASP A 97 -11.87 -7.20 -25.72
N PRO A 98 -10.68 -7.68 -26.13
CA PRO A 98 -9.45 -7.46 -25.38
C PRO A 98 -9.13 -6.00 -25.05
N ASP A 99 -9.53 -5.02 -25.85
CA ASP A 99 -9.33 -3.60 -25.52
C ASP A 99 -10.18 -3.14 -24.33
N GLU A 100 -11.39 -3.66 -24.18
CA GLU A 100 -12.27 -3.37 -23.04
C GLU A 100 -11.73 -4.00 -21.76
N LEU A 101 -11.33 -5.28 -21.83
CA LEU A 101 -10.71 -5.97 -20.71
C LEU A 101 -9.42 -5.29 -20.24
N ARG A 102 -8.61 -4.78 -21.18
CA ARG A 102 -7.40 -4.00 -20.85
C ARG A 102 -7.72 -2.72 -20.08
N LYS A 103 -8.80 -2.02 -20.44
CA LYS A 103 -9.21 -0.79 -19.74
C LYS A 103 -9.68 -1.09 -18.32
N LEU A 104 -10.58 -2.06 -18.15
CA LEU A 104 -11.09 -2.47 -16.83
C LEU A 104 -9.96 -2.97 -15.92
N ALA A 105 -9.04 -3.78 -16.46
CA ALA A 105 -7.89 -4.25 -15.71
C ALA A 105 -6.95 -3.10 -15.30
N ALA A 106 -6.75 -2.10 -16.16
CA ALA A 106 -5.96 -0.92 -15.83
C ALA A 106 -6.61 -0.10 -14.70
N GLU A 107 -7.93 0.10 -14.73
CA GLU A 107 -8.68 0.77 -13.66
C GLU A 107 -8.58 0.02 -12.33
N MET A 108 -8.75 -1.31 -12.35
CA MET A 108 -8.55 -2.16 -11.16
C MET A 108 -7.14 -2.01 -10.57
N VAL A 109 -6.11 -1.98 -11.42
CA VAL A 109 -4.72 -1.77 -10.99
C VAL A 109 -4.51 -0.39 -10.37
N GLU A 110 -5.11 0.67 -10.93
CA GLU A 110 -5.02 2.01 -10.33
C GLU A 110 -5.73 2.08 -8.97
N THR A 111 -6.88 1.42 -8.81
CA THR A 111 -7.56 1.29 -7.52
C THR A 111 -6.68 0.54 -6.51
N ALA A 112 -6.02 -0.55 -6.92
CA ALA A 112 -5.06 -1.28 -6.08
C ALA A 112 -3.87 -0.41 -5.66
N LYS A 113 -3.27 0.36 -6.58
CA LYS A 113 -2.18 1.30 -6.25
C LYS A 113 -2.61 2.41 -5.28
N SER A 114 -3.89 2.79 -5.30
CA SER A 114 -4.43 3.76 -4.34
C SER A 114 -4.45 3.19 -2.91
N LEU A 115 -4.65 1.87 -2.76
CA LEU A 115 -4.64 1.15 -1.48
C LEU A 115 -3.24 0.97 -0.89
N GLU A 116 -2.19 0.91 -1.74
CA GLU A 116 -0.80 0.84 -1.26
C GLU A 116 -0.40 2.04 -0.38
N ARG A 117 -1.10 3.16 -0.53
CA ARG A 117 -0.92 4.37 0.28
C ARG A 117 -1.80 4.37 1.52
N LEU A 118 -1.74 3.28 2.28
CA LEU A 118 -2.25 3.24 3.64
C LEU A 118 -1.32 4.04 4.56
N ARG A 119 -1.52 5.37 4.59
CA ARG A 119 -1.17 6.36 5.65
C ARG A 119 -1.06 7.79 5.12
#